data_AF-A0AAP8HW28-F1
#
_entry.id   AF-A0AAP8HW28-F1
#
_cell.length_a   1.000
_cell.length_b   1.000
_cell.length_c   1.000
_cell.angle_alpha   90.00
_cell.angle_beta   90.00
_cell.angle_gamma   90.00
#
_symmetry.space_group_name_H-M   'P 1'
#
loop_
_entity.id
_entity.type
_entity.pdbx_description
1 polymer ?
#
loop_
_entity_poly.entity_id
_entity_poly.type
_entity_poly.pdbx_seq_one_letter_code
_entity_poly.pdbx_strand_id
1 'polypeptide(L)'
;GDFPHYAYHGYYALDWTRLDANMGTEQELRTLVEQAHQRGIRILFDVVVNHVGYATLADMQTFHFGSLYLQGAEVEKTLGKSWNDWRPGPGQNWHSFNDYINFSDKAGWRPWWGKNWIRTDIGDYDAPGYDDLTMSLAFLPDIKTEAPGASGLPLFYRHKPDTAARDMPGATTRDYLTVWLSQWVRDYGIDGFRVDTAKHVEKPTLALLKQRATAALAAWKAEH
;
A
#
# COMPACT_ATOMS: atom_id res chain seq x y z
N GLY A 1 16.39 0.30 14.39
CA GLY A 1 16.92 -0.63 13.38
C GLY A 1 18.36 -0.27 13.10
N ASP A 2 19.15 -1.24 12.69
CA ASP A 2 20.60 -1.06 12.49
C ASP A 2 20.91 -0.34 11.16
N PHE A 3 19.96 -0.28 10.23
CA PHE A 3 20.11 0.32 8.90
C PHE A 3 18.82 1.03 8.45
N PRO A 4 18.88 1.94 7.46
CA PRO A 4 17.68 2.57 6.92
C PRO A 4 16.79 1.52 6.25
N HIS A 5 15.55 1.39 6.71
CA HIS A 5 14.56 0.52 6.09
C HIS A 5 13.84 1.28 4.97
N TYR A 6 13.78 0.67 3.79
CA TYR A 6 13.04 1.16 2.63
C TYR A 6 12.28 0.00 2.00
N ALA A 7 11.19 0.30 1.28
CA ALA A 7 10.21 -0.65 0.74
C ALA A 7 10.72 -1.53 -0.43
N TYR A 8 12.03 -1.80 -0.56
CA TYR A 8 12.63 -2.41 -1.75
C TYR A 8 12.12 -3.80 -2.11
N HIS A 9 11.58 -4.53 -1.13
CA HIS A 9 11.11 -5.89 -1.31
C HIS A 9 9.69 -5.97 -1.88
N GLY A 10 9.00 -4.83 -2.09
CA GLY A 10 7.68 -4.78 -2.73
C GLY A 10 6.49 -5.16 -1.82
N TYR A 11 6.71 -5.30 -0.50
CA TYR A 11 5.65 -5.68 0.44
C TYR A 11 4.98 -4.48 1.16
N TYR A 12 5.48 -3.25 0.96
CA TYR A 12 4.93 -2.04 1.57
C TYR A 12 4.14 -1.26 0.52
N ALA A 13 2.99 -1.79 0.14
CA ALA A 13 2.15 -1.18 -0.88
C ALA A 13 1.74 0.24 -0.47
N LEU A 14 1.98 1.18 -1.38
CA LEU A 14 1.53 2.57 -1.29
C LEU A 14 0.46 2.88 -2.35
N ASP A 15 0.55 2.29 -3.55
CA ASP A 15 -0.41 2.51 -4.63
C ASP A 15 -0.48 1.30 -5.57
N TRP A 16 -1.57 0.53 -5.51
CA TRP A 16 -1.79 -0.64 -6.38
C TRP A 16 -2.10 -0.28 -7.84
N THR A 17 -2.27 1.00 -8.15
CA THR A 17 -2.59 1.46 -9.51
C THR A 17 -1.35 1.89 -10.29
N ARG A 18 -0.16 1.79 -9.68
CA ARG A 18 1.12 2.12 -10.30
C ARG A 18 2.13 1.01 -10.13
N LEU A 19 2.95 0.81 -11.17
CA LEU A 19 4.13 -0.03 -11.08
C LEU A 19 5.14 0.66 -10.17
N ASP A 20 5.78 -0.11 -9.28
CA ASP A 20 6.87 0.42 -8.47
C ASP A 20 8.00 0.90 -9.39
N ALA A 21 8.43 2.15 -9.23
CA ALA A 21 9.46 2.75 -10.07
C ALA A 21 10.80 2.00 -10.01
N ASN A 22 11.07 1.25 -8.93
CA ASN A 22 12.25 0.41 -8.81
C ASN A 22 12.17 -0.88 -9.66
N MET A 23 10.99 -1.26 -10.13
CA MET A 23 10.77 -2.42 -10.99
C MET A 23 10.80 -2.09 -12.48
N GLY A 24 10.98 -0.82 -12.84
CA GLY A 24 11.03 -0.33 -14.21
C GLY A 24 9.76 0.41 -14.63
N THR A 25 9.52 0.44 -15.93
CA THR A 25 8.40 1.16 -16.55
C THR A 25 7.28 0.22 -16.98
N GLU A 26 6.06 0.75 -17.09
CA GLU A 26 4.91 0.00 -17.63
C GLU A 26 5.15 -0.51 -19.06
N GLN A 27 5.95 0.21 -19.87
CA GLN A 27 6.34 -0.25 -21.21
C GLN A 27 7.29 -1.47 -21.15
N GLU A 28 8.26 -1.46 -20.24
CA GLU A 28 9.15 -2.60 -20.03
C GLU A 28 8.38 -3.82 -19.49
N LEU A 29 7.42 -3.60 -18.59
CA LEU A 29 6.51 -4.64 -18.13
C LEU A 29 5.72 -5.25 -19.30
N ARG A 30 5.15 -4.41 -20.18
CA ARG A 30 4.44 -4.89 -21.39
C ARG A 30 5.35 -5.76 -22.25
N THR A 31 6.56 -5.27 -22.54
CA THR A 31 7.54 -6.02 -23.33
C THR A 31 7.94 -7.34 -22.65
N LEU A 32 8.12 -7.36 -21.32
CA LEU A 32 8.39 -8.58 -20.57
C LEU A 32 7.28 -9.62 -20.75
N VAL A 33 6.03 -9.21 -20.54
CA VAL A 33 4.88 -10.13 -20.63
C VAL A 33 4.69 -10.65 -22.05
N GLU A 34 4.74 -9.77 -23.05
CA GLU A 34 4.63 -10.16 -24.46
C GLU A 34 5.73 -11.17 -24.87
N GLN A 35 6.99 -10.90 -24.50
CA GLN A 35 8.10 -11.78 -24.82
C GLN A 35 8.02 -13.11 -24.07
N ALA A 36 7.52 -13.12 -22.83
CA ALA A 36 7.28 -14.35 -22.07
C ALA A 36 6.20 -15.20 -22.74
N HIS A 37 5.05 -14.59 -23.08
CA HIS A 37 3.93 -15.28 -23.72
C HIS A 37 4.30 -15.86 -25.09
N GLN A 38 5.07 -15.15 -25.92
CA GLN A 38 5.60 -15.66 -27.20
C GLN A 38 6.44 -16.93 -27.04
N ARG A 39 6.99 -17.16 -25.84
CA ARG A 39 7.79 -18.34 -25.50
C ARG A 39 7.01 -19.38 -24.69
N GLY A 40 5.70 -19.21 -24.53
CA GLY A 40 4.84 -20.09 -23.74
C GLY A 40 5.08 -19.99 -22.23
N ILE A 41 5.71 -18.91 -21.75
CA ILE A 41 5.98 -18.67 -20.33
C ILE A 41 4.85 -17.83 -19.75
N ARG A 42 4.27 -18.26 -18.63
CA ARG A 42 3.26 -17.51 -17.89
C ARG A 42 3.89 -16.61 -16.84
N ILE A 43 3.29 -15.46 -16.60
CA ILE A 43 3.73 -14.47 -15.59
C ILE A 43 2.74 -14.43 -14.43
N LEU A 44 3.25 -14.64 -13.22
CA LEU A 44 2.48 -14.45 -11.99
C LEU A 44 2.99 -13.21 -11.27
N PHE A 45 2.07 -12.35 -10.84
CA PHE A 45 2.42 -11.24 -9.95
C PHE A 45 2.37 -11.68 -8.50
N ASP A 46 3.36 -11.24 -7.72
CA ASP A 46 3.29 -11.29 -6.27
C ASP A 46 2.49 -10.09 -5.77
N VAL A 47 1.44 -10.31 -5.00
CA VAL A 47 0.51 -9.25 -4.57
C VAL A 47 0.30 -9.27 -3.07
N VAL A 48 0.39 -8.09 -2.46
CA VAL A 48 0.02 -7.87 -1.06
C VAL A 48 -1.41 -7.37 -0.99
N VAL A 49 -2.25 -8.12 -0.29
CA VAL A 49 -3.67 -7.82 -0.07
C VAL A 49 -3.97 -7.61 1.42
N ASN A 50 -3.08 -8.08 2.30
CA ASN A 50 -3.29 -8.06 3.74
C ASN A 50 -2.99 -6.71 4.41
N HIS A 51 -1.88 -6.08 4.03
CA HIS A 51 -1.33 -4.95 4.78
C HIS A 51 -0.77 -3.87 3.84
N VAL A 52 -0.57 -2.69 4.40
CA VAL A 52 0.17 -1.58 3.78
C VAL A 52 1.54 -1.42 4.43
N GLY A 53 2.38 -0.55 3.87
CA GLY A 53 3.62 -0.15 4.51
C GLY A 53 3.43 0.64 5.81
N TYR A 54 4.49 0.70 6.62
CA TYR A 54 4.56 1.64 7.74
C TYR A 54 4.49 3.09 7.28
N ALA A 55 4.09 3.98 8.18
CA ALA A 55 4.30 5.41 7.98
C ALA A 55 5.79 5.73 8.02
N THR A 56 6.34 6.18 6.88
CA THR A 56 7.71 6.69 6.81
C THR A 56 7.74 8.21 6.94
N LEU A 57 8.85 8.77 7.42
CA LEU A 57 9.06 10.22 7.42
C LEU A 57 8.89 10.84 6.02
N ALA A 58 9.40 10.17 4.99
CA ALA A 58 9.32 10.63 3.61
C ALA A 58 7.87 10.72 3.13
N ASP A 59 7.06 9.69 3.41
CA ASP A 59 5.65 9.67 3.03
C ASP A 59 4.82 10.68 3.81
N MET A 60 5.05 10.80 5.13
CA MET A 60 4.40 11.81 5.97
C MET A 60 4.65 13.23 5.44
N GLN A 61 5.90 13.52 5.07
CA GLN A 61 6.26 14.81 4.48
C GLN A 61 5.63 15.01 3.11
N THR A 62 5.73 14.02 2.23
CA THR A 62 5.32 14.10 0.81
C THR A 62 3.81 14.17 0.66
N PHE A 63 3.08 13.35 1.41
CA PHE A 63 1.63 13.21 1.29
C PHE A 63 0.85 13.89 2.42
N HIS A 64 1.53 14.69 3.24
CA HIS A 64 0.94 15.57 4.24
C HIS A 64 -0.01 14.86 5.22
N PHE A 65 0.49 13.78 5.84
CA PHE A 65 -0.19 13.08 6.93
C PHE A 65 0.75 12.85 8.11
N GLY A 66 0.16 12.45 9.23
CA GLY A 66 0.88 12.23 10.48
C GLY A 66 1.06 13.52 11.27
N SER A 67 1.70 13.40 12.42
CA SER A 67 1.91 14.51 13.35
C SER A 67 3.27 14.37 14.04
N LEU A 68 3.90 15.49 14.33
CA LEU A 68 5.18 15.55 15.03
C LEU A 68 5.02 16.27 16.37
N TYR A 69 5.82 15.90 17.37
CA TYR A 69 5.98 16.71 18.59
C TYR A 69 6.77 18.00 18.32
N LEU A 70 7.63 17.98 17.29
CA LEU A 70 8.43 19.12 16.85
C LEU A 70 7.58 20.19 16.16
N GLN A 71 7.93 21.47 16.34
CA GLN A 71 7.21 22.60 15.73
C GLN A 71 8.15 23.63 15.10
N GLY A 72 7.66 24.33 14.08
CA GLY A 72 8.36 25.45 13.45
C GLY A 72 9.80 25.10 13.02
N ALA A 73 10.76 25.96 13.39
CA ALA A 73 12.16 25.81 13.02
C ALA A 73 12.82 24.54 13.58
N GLU A 74 12.26 23.92 14.63
CA GLU A 74 12.82 22.69 15.21
C GLU A 74 12.64 21.48 14.30
N VAL A 75 11.60 21.47 13.45
CA VAL A 75 11.37 20.41 12.47
C VAL A 75 12.53 20.35 11.49
N GLU A 76 12.86 21.48 10.85
CA GLU A 76 13.96 21.53 9.88
C GLU A 76 15.33 21.31 10.54
N LYS A 77 15.53 21.82 11.76
CA LYS A 77 16.76 21.59 12.52
C LYS A 77 16.98 20.09 12.83
N THR A 78 15.91 19.35 13.09
CA THR A 78 15.99 17.96 13.55
C THR A 78 15.91 16.97 12.40
N LEU A 79 14.93 17.12 11.52
CA LEU A 79 14.63 16.21 10.41
C LEU A 79 15.25 16.65 9.07
N GLY A 80 15.75 17.89 9.00
CA GLY A 80 16.18 18.49 7.75
C GLY A 80 15.02 19.02 6.90
N LYS A 81 15.36 19.61 5.75
CA LYS A 81 14.38 20.06 4.74
C LYS A 81 13.68 18.90 4.06
N SER A 82 14.40 17.81 3.84
CA SER A 82 13.90 16.54 3.32
C SER A 82 14.00 15.54 4.46
N TRP A 83 12.86 15.06 4.96
CA TRP A 83 12.85 14.17 6.13
C TRP A 83 13.46 12.79 5.81
N ASN A 84 13.56 12.44 4.54
CA ASN A 84 14.27 11.25 4.08
C ASN A 84 15.80 11.33 4.31
N ASP A 85 16.33 12.54 4.51
CA ASP A 85 17.75 12.76 4.79
C ASP A 85 18.09 12.67 6.28
N TRP A 86 17.10 12.48 7.16
CA TRP A 86 17.34 12.27 8.58
C TRP A 86 18.29 11.08 8.80
N ARG A 87 19.24 11.24 9.73
CA ARG A 87 20.21 10.21 10.13
C ARG A 87 20.24 10.13 11.66
N PRO A 88 20.45 8.94 12.25
CA PRO A 88 20.61 8.83 13.70
C PRO A 88 21.83 9.61 14.20
N GLY A 89 21.64 10.40 15.25
CA GLY A 89 22.73 11.03 15.99
C GLY A 89 23.42 10.08 16.98
N PRO A 90 24.37 10.59 17.78
CA PRO A 90 25.03 9.81 18.84
C PRO A 90 24.01 9.15 19.78
N GLY A 91 24.09 7.83 19.94
CA GLY A 91 23.18 7.04 20.79
C GLY A 91 21.81 6.73 20.18
N GLN A 92 21.51 7.20 18.97
CA GLN A 92 20.30 6.88 18.23
C GLN A 92 20.52 5.75 17.22
N ASN A 93 19.43 5.17 16.75
CA ASN A 93 19.42 4.25 15.61
C ASN A 93 18.32 4.65 14.62
N TRP A 94 18.17 3.93 13.52
CA TRP A 94 17.23 4.30 12.47
C TRP A 94 15.74 4.23 12.86
N HIS A 95 15.39 3.73 14.05
CA HIS A 95 14.02 3.82 14.59
C HIS A 95 13.83 5.02 15.51
N SER A 96 14.89 5.73 15.91
CA SER A 96 14.78 6.87 16.82
C SER A 96 14.03 8.05 16.21
N PHE A 97 13.75 8.05 14.89
CA PHE A 97 12.84 9.06 14.34
C PHE A 97 11.42 8.94 14.90
N ASN A 98 11.01 7.75 15.34
CA ASN A 98 9.68 7.53 15.93
C ASN A 98 9.48 8.38 17.20
N ASP A 99 10.55 8.74 17.89
CA ASP A 99 10.50 9.58 19.10
C ASP A 99 9.99 11.00 18.79
N TYR A 100 10.06 11.43 17.52
CA TYR A 100 9.56 12.74 17.08
C TYR A 100 8.10 12.71 16.62
N ILE A 101 7.52 11.53 16.45
CA ILE A 101 6.21 11.33 15.86
C ILE A 101 5.15 11.24 16.97
N ASN A 102 4.11 12.08 16.87
CA ASN A 102 2.97 12.00 17.75
C ASN A 102 1.94 11.00 17.20
N PHE A 103 2.13 9.71 17.49
CA PHE A 103 1.23 8.64 17.05
C PHE A 103 -0.19 8.77 17.60
N SER A 104 -0.42 9.51 18.68
CA SER A 104 -1.74 9.67 19.30
C SER A 104 -2.59 10.80 18.71
N ASP A 105 -2.04 11.64 17.81
CA ASP A 105 -2.78 12.76 17.21
C ASP A 105 -3.81 12.29 16.17
N LYS A 106 -5.05 12.17 16.60
CA LYS A 106 -6.18 11.77 15.76
C LYS A 106 -6.35 12.64 14.51
N ALA A 107 -6.12 13.94 14.62
CA ALA A 107 -6.32 14.87 13.51
C ALA A 107 -5.19 14.74 12.48
N GLY A 108 -3.94 14.65 12.94
CA GLY A 108 -2.78 14.47 12.08
C GLY A 108 -2.78 13.14 11.31
N TRP A 109 -3.28 12.06 11.91
CA TRP A 109 -3.28 10.73 11.27
C TRP A 109 -4.50 10.44 10.39
N ARG A 110 -5.60 11.20 10.55
CA ARG A 110 -6.80 11.03 9.73
C ARG A 110 -6.52 11.11 8.21
N PRO A 111 -5.69 12.04 7.69
CA PRO A 111 -5.36 12.15 6.26
C PRO A 111 -4.58 11.01 5.62
N TRP A 112 -4.13 10.00 6.37
CA TRP A 112 -3.35 8.88 5.83
C TRP A 112 -4.26 7.95 4.99
N TRP A 113 -4.41 6.68 5.35
CA TRP A 113 -5.29 5.75 4.62
C TRP A 113 -6.79 6.03 4.83
N GLY A 114 -7.16 6.67 5.94
CA GLY A 114 -8.55 6.85 6.35
C GLY A 114 -9.09 5.64 7.10
N LYS A 115 -9.97 5.88 8.09
CA LYS A 115 -10.42 4.87 9.07
C LYS A 115 -11.12 3.63 8.49
N ASN A 116 -11.66 3.76 7.27
CA ASN A 116 -12.34 2.65 6.60
C ASN A 116 -11.37 1.72 5.86
N TRP A 117 -10.11 2.13 5.65
CA TRP A 117 -9.13 1.38 4.86
C TRP A 117 -8.29 0.43 5.68
N ILE A 118 -7.75 0.90 6.81
CA ILE A 118 -6.80 0.12 7.61
C ILE A 118 -7.18 0.10 9.09
N ARG A 119 -6.58 -0.82 9.84
CA ARG A 119 -6.56 -0.85 11.30
C ARG A 119 -5.11 -0.85 11.80
N THR A 120 -4.86 -0.10 12.86
CA THR A 120 -3.54 0.15 13.46
C THR A 120 -3.74 0.80 14.84
N ASP A 121 -2.73 0.78 15.69
CA ASP A 121 -2.70 1.42 17.01
C ASP A 121 -2.40 2.94 16.96
N ILE A 122 -2.36 3.52 15.75
CA ILE A 122 -2.07 4.92 15.49
C ILE A 122 -3.38 5.75 15.45
N GLY A 123 -3.38 6.95 16.02
CA GLY A 123 -4.43 7.96 15.87
C GLY A 123 -5.81 7.51 16.37
N ASP A 124 -6.82 7.59 15.48
CA ASP A 124 -8.20 7.14 15.75
C ASP A 124 -8.60 5.95 14.85
N TYR A 125 -7.63 5.21 14.32
CA TYR A 125 -7.90 3.99 13.58
C TYR A 125 -8.44 2.91 14.51
N ASP A 126 -9.15 1.94 13.93
CA ASP A 126 -9.57 0.77 14.72
C ASP A 126 -8.32 -0.01 15.15
N ALA A 127 -8.31 -0.49 16.40
CA ALA A 127 -7.19 -1.25 16.91
C ALA A 127 -7.10 -2.63 16.23
N PRO A 128 -5.90 -3.15 15.97
CA PRO A 128 -5.73 -4.53 15.50
C PRO A 128 -6.26 -5.54 16.52
N GLY A 129 -6.81 -6.64 16.02
CA GLY A 129 -7.15 -7.80 16.84
C GLY A 129 -5.94 -8.71 17.05
N TYR A 130 -6.22 -9.93 17.52
CA TYR A 130 -5.20 -10.93 17.83
C TYR A 130 -5.34 -12.21 17.00
N ASP A 131 -6.37 -12.29 16.16
CA ASP A 131 -6.61 -13.43 15.27
C ASP A 131 -5.94 -13.21 13.90
N ASP A 132 -5.87 -14.30 13.13
CA ASP A 132 -5.18 -14.30 11.84
C ASP A 132 -5.71 -13.24 10.86
N LEU A 133 -6.98 -12.84 10.94
CA LEU A 133 -7.62 -11.96 9.96
C LEU A 133 -7.62 -10.48 10.36
N THR A 134 -7.28 -10.15 11.61
CA THR A 134 -7.41 -8.78 12.10
C THR A 134 -6.16 -8.26 12.83
N MET A 135 -5.11 -9.09 12.96
CA MET A 135 -3.85 -8.67 13.58
C MET A 135 -3.02 -7.77 12.65
N SER A 136 -2.23 -6.89 13.23
CA SER A 136 -1.13 -6.23 12.53
C SER A 136 0.04 -7.21 12.39
N LEU A 137 0.08 -7.94 11.27
CA LEU A 137 1.14 -8.90 10.99
C LEU A 137 2.49 -8.17 10.91
N ALA A 138 3.41 -8.56 11.79
CA ALA A 138 4.71 -7.91 11.93
C ALA A 138 4.60 -6.37 12.13
N PHE A 139 3.59 -5.89 12.86
CA PHE A 139 3.32 -4.47 13.12
C PHE A 139 2.88 -3.65 11.90
N LEU A 140 2.66 -4.28 10.74
CA LEU A 140 2.16 -3.58 9.55
C LEU A 140 0.67 -3.25 9.71
N PRO A 141 0.20 -2.07 9.26
CA PRO A 141 -1.22 -1.75 9.32
C PRO A 141 -2.02 -2.71 8.44
N ASP A 142 -3.05 -3.31 9.03
CA ASP A 142 -3.86 -4.33 8.38
C ASP A 142 -5.00 -3.69 7.58
N ILE A 143 -5.21 -4.17 6.35
CA ILE A 143 -6.22 -3.65 5.43
C ILE A 143 -7.57 -4.29 5.76
N LYS A 144 -8.58 -3.44 5.96
CA LYS A 144 -9.93 -3.86 6.33
C LYS A 144 -10.77 -4.28 5.13
N THR A 145 -10.44 -5.41 4.49
CA THR A 145 -11.18 -5.88 3.31
C THR A 145 -12.54 -6.50 3.66
N GLU A 146 -12.80 -6.82 4.92
CA GLU A 146 -14.10 -7.21 5.45
C GLU A 146 -15.00 -6.06 5.86
N ALA A 147 -14.46 -4.84 5.99
CA ALA A 147 -15.24 -3.69 6.45
C ALA A 147 -16.44 -3.43 5.52
N PRO A 148 -17.65 -3.31 6.08
CA PRO A 148 -18.82 -2.98 5.31
C PRO A 148 -18.83 -1.48 4.95
N GLY A 149 -19.51 -1.16 3.84
CA GLY A 149 -19.75 0.21 3.43
C GLY A 149 -18.62 0.85 2.62
N ALA A 150 -18.90 2.05 2.11
CA ALA A 150 -17.99 2.75 1.24
C ALA A 150 -16.72 3.20 1.98
N SER A 151 -15.55 2.85 1.45
CA SER A 151 -14.28 3.30 2.01
C SER A 151 -13.83 4.66 1.46
N GLY A 152 -14.25 4.99 0.23
CA GLY A 152 -13.66 6.08 -0.56
C GLY A 152 -12.21 5.77 -0.97
N LEU A 153 -11.54 6.68 -1.66
CA LEU A 153 -10.09 6.56 -1.87
C LEU A 153 -9.31 6.78 -0.57
N PRO A 154 -8.11 6.19 -0.41
CA PRO A 154 -7.16 6.58 0.62
C PRO A 154 -6.94 8.09 0.61
N LEU A 155 -7.04 8.72 1.78
CA LEU A 155 -7.11 10.19 1.84
C LEU A 155 -5.83 10.87 1.36
N PHE A 156 -4.67 10.24 1.59
CA PHE A 156 -3.39 10.78 1.15
C PHE A 156 -3.23 10.80 -0.39
N TYR A 157 -4.03 10.02 -1.14
CA TYR A 157 -3.99 10.04 -2.61
C TYR A 157 -4.32 11.42 -3.21
N ARG A 158 -5.01 12.29 -2.48
CA ARG A 158 -5.22 13.69 -2.90
C ARG A 158 -3.90 14.47 -3.08
N HIS A 159 -2.82 13.99 -2.48
CA HIS A 159 -1.47 14.54 -2.57
C HIS A 159 -0.53 13.65 -3.41
N LYS A 160 -1.06 12.62 -4.07
CA LYS A 160 -0.32 11.69 -4.93
C LYS A 160 -0.78 11.88 -6.39
N PRO A 161 -0.30 12.92 -7.11
CA PRO A 161 -0.83 13.31 -8.41
C PRO A 161 -0.59 12.27 -9.51
N ASP A 162 0.40 11.41 -9.33
CA ASP A 162 0.68 10.33 -10.26
C ASP A 162 -0.28 9.15 -10.08
N THR A 163 -1.10 9.04 -9.04
CA THR A 163 -2.00 7.88 -8.87
C THR A 163 -3.00 7.72 -10.03
N ALA A 164 -3.19 6.48 -10.48
CA ALA A 164 -4.25 6.14 -11.43
C ALA A 164 -5.58 5.79 -10.74
N ALA A 165 -5.62 5.77 -9.40
CA ALA A 165 -6.82 5.52 -8.64
C ALA A 165 -7.94 6.52 -8.97
N ARG A 166 -9.17 6.01 -9.09
CA ARG A 166 -10.39 6.79 -9.34
C ARG A 166 -11.43 6.39 -8.32
N ASP A 167 -12.20 7.37 -7.85
CA ASP A 167 -13.28 7.11 -6.90
C ASP A 167 -14.32 6.19 -7.53
N MET A 168 -14.71 5.17 -6.76
CA MET A 168 -15.78 4.24 -7.08
C MET A 168 -16.87 4.43 -6.02
N PRO A 169 -17.92 5.23 -6.31
CA PRO A 169 -18.97 5.51 -5.34
C PRO A 169 -19.60 4.24 -4.79
N GLY A 170 -19.67 4.13 -3.47
CA GLY A 170 -20.23 2.96 -2.78
C GLY A 170 -19.28 1.77 -2.67
N ALA A 171 -18.10 1.81 -3.28
CA ALA A 171 -17.14 0.71 -3.24
C ALA A 171 -16.51 0.54 -1.85
N THR A 172 -16.40 -0.71 -1.43
CA THR A 172 -15.67 -1.12 -0.22
C THR A 172 -14.15 -1.14 -0.48
N THR A 173 -13.36 -1.25 0.58
CA THR A 173 -11.89 -1.47 0.49
C THR A 173 -11.56 -2.70 -0.36
N ARG A 174 -12.33 -3.78 -0.21
CA ARG A 174 -12.23 -5.00 -1.04
C ARG A 174 -12.48 -4.71 -2.51
N ASP A 175 -13.50 -3.91 -2.82
CA ASP A 175 -13.83 -3.57 -4.20
C ASP A 175 -12.68 -2.82 -4.88
N TYR A 176 -12.12 -1.81 -4.22
CA TYR A 176 -10.96 -1.08 -4.73
C TYR A 176 -9.77 -1.99 -5.01
N LEU A 177 -9.32 -2.75 -4.01
CA LEU A 177 -8.17 -3.64 -4.17
C LEU A 177 -8.36 -4.66 -5.29
N THR A 178 -9.53 -5.30 -5.34
CA THR A 178 -9.78 -6.33 -6.35
C THR A 178 -10.00 -5.75 -7.75
N VAL A 179 -10.54 -4.52 -7.90
CA VAL A 179 -10.53 -3.82 -9.19
C VAL A 179 -9.10 -3.54 -9.61
N TRP A 180 -8.32 -2.83 -8.79
CA TRP A 180 -6.97 -2.37 -9.15
C TRP A 180 -6.05 -3.53 -9.52
N LEU A 181 -6.04 -4.60 -8.73
CA LEU A 181 -5.24 -5.79 -9.06
C LEU A 181 -5.71 -6.45 -10.35
N SER A 182 -7.03 -6.63 -10.55
CA SER A 182 -7.55 -7.23 -11.79
C SER A 182 -7.30 -6.37 -13.04
N GLN A 183 -7.10 -5.07 -12.88
CA GLN A 183 -6.79 -4.16 -13.99
C GLN A 183 -5.43 -4.48 -14.61
N TRP A 184 -4.42 -4.84 -13.80
CA TRP A 184 -3.13 -5.32 -14.33
C TRP A 184 -3.28 -6.55 -15.21
N VAL A 185 -4.16 -7.49 -14.83
CA VAL A 185 -4.50 -8.65 -15.66
C VAL A 185 -5.15 -8.20 -16.97
N ARG A 186 -6.08 -7.25 -16.89
CA ARG A 186 -6.83 -6.74 -18.04
C ARG A 186 -5.94 -6.03 -19.07
N ASP A 187 -4.94 -5.28 -18.60
CA ASP A 187 -4.14 -4.37 -19.43
C ASP A 187 -2.85 -5.01 -19.96
N TYR A 188 -2.32 -5.98 -19.23
CA TYR A 188 -1.02 -6.61 -19.52
C TYR A 188 -1.10 -8.12 -19.75
N GLY A 189 -2.21 -8.78 -19.42
CA GLY A 189 -2.33 -10.22 -19.59
C GLY A 189 -1.65 -11.05 -18.51
N ILE A 190 -1.51 -10.53 -17.30
CA ILE A 190 -0.92 -11.27 -16.17
C ILE A 190 -1.70 -12.57 -15.91
N ASP A 191 -1.01 -13.71 -15.86
CA ASP A 191 -1.64 -15.03 -15.86
C ASP A 191 -2.18 -15.48 -14.50
N GLY A 192 -1.73 -14.84 -13.42
CA GLY A 192 -2.19 -15.16 -12.08
C GLY A 192 -1.50 -14.37 -10.99
N PHE A 193 -1.89 -14.66 -9.75
CA PHE A 193 -1.35 -14.03 -8.56
C PHE A 193 -0.79 -15.07 -7.59
N ARG A 194 0.40 -14.80 -7.06
CA ARG A 194 0.85 -15.32 -5.77
C ARG A 194 0.42 -14.29 -4.72
N VAL A 195 -0.49 -14.68 -3.84
CA VAL A 195 -0.99 -13.78 -2.79
C VAL A 195 -0.10 -13.93 -1.56
N ASP A 196 0.58 -12.86 -1.21
CA ASP A 196 1.36 -12.81 0.02
C ASP A 196 0.45 -12.95 1.24
N THR A 197 0.97 -13.60 2.28
CA THR A 197 0.31 -13.71 3.59
C THR A 197 -1.17 -14.16 3.52
N ALA A 198 -1.53 -14.97 2.51
CA ALA A 198 -2.92 -15.32 2.18
C ALA A 198 -3.75 -15.94 3.33
N LYS A 199 -3.09 -16.49 4.37
CA LYS A 199 -3.74 -16.98 5.60
C LYS A 199 -4.49 -15.85 6.33
N HIS A 200 -4.00 -14.63 6.21
CA HIS A 200 -4.49 -13.45 6.91
C HIS A 200 -5.56 -12.68 6.13
N VAL A 201 -5.86 -13.11 4.90
CA VAL A 201 -6.87 -12.49 4.04
C VAL A 201 -8.14 -13.34 4.03
N GLU A 202 -9.30 -12.72 4.16
CA GLU A 202 -10.57 -13.43 4.22
C GLU A 202 -10.89 -14.11 2.88
N LYS A 203 -11.41 -15.34 2.94
CA LYS A 203 -11.78 -16.12 1.74
C LYS A 203 -12.70 -15.35 0.77
N PRO A 204 -13.69 -14.54 1.20
CA PRO A 204 -14.49 -13.74 0.28
C PRO A 204 -13.68 -12.75 -0.54
N THR A 205 -12.63 -12.14 0.04
CA THR A 205 -11.71 -11.24 -0.67
C THR A 205 -10.93 -12.00 -1.73
N LEU A 206 -10.35 -13.15 -1.38
CA LEU A 206 -9.63 -14.01 -2.32
C LEU A 206 -10.54 -14.55 -3.45
N ALA A 207 -11.79 -14.90 -3.11
CA ALA A 207 -12.78 -15.37 -4.08
C ALA A 207 -13.16 -14.27 -5.08
N LEU A 208 -13.40 -13.05 -4.60
CA LEU A 208 -13.72 -11.91 -5.48
C LEU A 208 -12.53 -11.53 -6.37
N LEU A 209 -11.31 -11.51 -5.81
CA LEU A 209 -10.09 -11.27 -6.58
C LEU A 209 -9.96 -12.30 -7.71
N LYS A 210 -10.11 -13.59 -7.39
CA LYS A 210 -10.08 -14.67 -8.38
C LYS A 210 -11.15 -14.49 -9.46
N GLN A 211 -12.38 -14.17 -9.08
CA GLN A 211 -13.47 -13.94 -10.03
C GLN A 211 -13.13 -12.81 -11.01
N ARG A 212 -12.72 -11.65 -10.50
CA ARG A 212 -12.40 -10.47 -11.33
C ARG A 212 -11.18 -10.71 -12.21
N ALA A 213 -10.10 -11.28 -11.65
CA ALA A 213 -8.90 -11.60 -12.42
C ALA A 213 -9.16 -12.64 -13.52
N THR A 214 -10.00 -13.64 -13.25
CA THR A 214 -10.37 -14.65 -14.26
C THR A 214 -11.17 -14.02 -15.40
N ALA A 215 -12.13 -13.15 -15.09
CA ALA A 215 -12.89 -12.41 -16.10
C ALA A 215 -11.99 -11.45 -16.90
N ALA A 216 -11.09 -10.73 -16.23
CA ALA A 216 -10.12 -9.84 -16.85
C ALA A 216 -9.18 -10.58 -17.82
N LEU A 217 -8.67 -11.75 -17.42
CA LEU A 217 -7.78 -12.56 -18.27
C LEU A 217 -8.54 -13.12 -19.49
N ALA A 218 -9.78 -13.54 -19.31
CA ALA A 218 -10.62 -13.98 -20.41
C ALA A 218 -10.88 -12.85 -21.41
N ALA A 219 -11.14 -11.63 -20.93
CA ALA A 219 -11.31 -10.45 -21.77
C ALA A 219 -10.02 -10.07 -22.51
N TRP A 220 -8.86 -10.06 -21.83
CA TRP A 220 -7.57 -9.76 -22.46
C TRP A 220 -7.26 -10.74 -23.61
N LYS A 221 -7.48 -12.05 -23.39
CA LYS A 221 -7.31 -13.11 -24.41
C LYS A 221 -8.28 -13.05 -25.58
N ALA A 222 -9.42 -12.37 -25.43
CA ALA A 222 -10.36 -12.20 -26.53
C ALA A 222 -9.90 -11.10 -27.51
N GLU A 223 -8.96 -10.25 -27.09
CA GLU A 223 -8.50 -9.07 -27.83
C GLU A 223 -7.07 -9.20 -28.38
N HIS A 224 -6.31 -10.22 -27.94
CA HIS A 224 -4.90 -10.47 -28.27
C HIS A 224 -4.69 -11.94 -28.62
#